data_AF-A0A661Z7M5-F1
#
_entry.id   AF-A0A661Z7M5-F1
#
_cell.length_a   1.000
_cell.length_b   1.000
_cell.length_c   1.000
_cell.angle_alpha   90.00
_cell.angle_beta   90.00
_cell.angle_gamma   90.00
#
_symmetry.space_group_name_H-M   'P 1'
#
loop_
_entity.id
_entity.type
_entity.pdbx_description
1 polymer ?
#
loop_
_entity_poly.entity_id
_entity_poly.type
_entity_poly.pdbx_seq_one_letter_code
_entity_poly.pdbx_strand_id
1 'polypeptide(L)' 'ILEELQAEYGDKLVVYKINTEDQQELAAIFGVQSIPSLLFVPADAQPQMAVGALPKETFVKAIADVLKVEK' A
#
# COMPACT_ATOMS: atom_id res chain seq x y z
N ILE A 1 -0.51 5.61 -11.43
CA ILE A 1 -1.61 5.59 -10.43
C ILE A 1 -1.16 5.80 -9.00
N LEU A 2 -0.28 4.98 -8.42
CA LEU A 2 0.14 5.16 -7.01
C LEU A 2 0.86 6.50 -6.79
N GLU A 3 1.74 6.90 -7.71
CA GLU A 3 2.44 8.19 -7.66
C GLU A 3 1.48 9.38 -7.84
N GLU A 4 0.45 9.22 -8.67
CA GLU A 4 -0.61 10.22 -8.83
C GLU A 4 -1.43 10.36 -7.54
N LEU A 5 -1.78 9.24 -6.90
CA LEU A 5 -2.46 9.26 -5.60
C LEU A 5 -1.58 9.92 -4.54
N GLN A 6 -0.29 9.60 -4.47
CA GLN A 6 0.61 10.30 -3.55
C GLN A 6 0.63 11.81 -3.80
N ALA A 7 0.67 12.26 -5.05
CA ALA A 7 0.60 13.68 -5.39
C ALA A 7 -0.76 14.31 -5.01
N GLU A 8 -1.87 13.60 -5.18
CA GLU A 8 -3.23 14.06 -4.82
C GLU A 8 -3.40 14.22 -3.30
N TYR A 9 -2.79 13.35 -2.50
CA TYR A 9 -2.93 13.31 -1.03
C TYR A 9 -1.79 14.04 -0.29
N GLY A 10 -0.72 14.42 -0.99
CA GLY A 10 0.42 15.15 -0.44
C GLY A 10 1.08 14.41 0.72
N ASP A 11 1.38 15.14 1.79
CA ASP A 11 2.07 14.61 2.98
C ASP A 11 1.24 13.58 3.79
N LYS A 12 -0.05 13.43 3.47
CA LYS A 12 -0.94 12.48 4.17
C LYS A 12 -0.80 11.05 3.68
N LEU A 13 -0.24 10.83 2.49
CA LEU A 13 -0.05 9.50 1.91
C LEU A 13 1.38 9.36 1.41
N VAL A 14 2.06 8.32 1.89
CA VAL A 14 3.40 7.98 1.41
C VAL A 14 3.37 6.61 0.76
N VAL A 15 3.83 6.51 -0.48
CA VAL A 15 3.93 5.25 -1.22
C VAL A 15 5.40 4.88 -1.34
N TYR A 16 5.71 3.66 -0.90
CA TYR A 16 7.01 3.04 -1.11
C TYR A 16 6.90 1.90 -2.12
N LYS A 17 7.88 1.85 -3.04
CA LYS A 17 8.08 0.70 -3.94
C LYS A 17 9.25 -0.10 -3.40
N ILE A 18 9.02 -1.37 -3.11
CA ILE A 18 10.02 -2.26 -2.52
C ILE A 18 10.26 -3.41 -3.50
N ASN A 19 11.53 -3.66 -3.83
CA ASN A 19 11.89 -4.87 -4.57
C ASN A 19 12.00 -6.04 -3.58
N THR A 20 11.15 -7.04 -3.75
CA THR A 20 11.14 -8.24 -2.90
C THR A 20 12.34 -9.15 -3.14
N GLU A 21 12.97 -9.07 -4.31
CA GLU A 21 14.20 -9.83 -4.61
C GLU A 21 15.39 -9.28 -3.81
N ASP A 22 15.46 -7.96 -3.63
CA ASP A 22 16.50 -7.30 -2.83
C ASP A 22 16.18 -7.32 -1.32
N GLN A 23 14.91 -7.44 -0.94
CA GLN A 23 14.42 -7.37 0.44
C GLN A 23 13.69 -8.67 0.84
N GLN A 24 14.36 -9.81 0.65
CA GLN A 24 13.77 -11.13 0.85
C GLN A 24 13.26 -11.36 2.28
N GLU A 25 13.98 -10.88 3.30
CA GLU A 25 13.57 -10.99 4.71
C GLU A 25 12.27 -10.22 4.98
N LEU A 26 12.16 -8.99 4.47
CA LEU A 26 10.96 -8.17 4.59
C LEU A 26 9.78 -8.81 3.87
N ALA A 27 10.01 -9.30 2.65
CA ALA A 27 9.01 -10.03 1.88
C ALA A 27 8.52 -11.28 2.64
N ALA A 28 9.42 -12.02 3.30
CA ALA A 28 9.07 -13.18 4.12
C ALA A 28 8.25 -12.81 5.37
N ILE A 29 8.63 -11.75 6.10
CA ILE A 29 7.91 -11.26 7.28
C ILE A 29 6.46 -10.92 6.93
N PHE A 30 6.25 -10.29 5.77
CA PHE A 30 4.92 -9.93 5.29
C PHE A 30 4.27 -11.01 4.42
N GLY A 31 4.87 -12.20 4.27
CA GLY A 31 4.27 -13.30 3.53
C GLY A 31 4.02 -13.01 2.04
N VAL A 32 4.85 -12.18 1.41
CA VAL A 32 4.71 -11.81 0.00
C VAL A 32 5.08 -13.00 -0.89
N GLN A 33 4.07 -13.61 -1.51
CA GLN A 33 4.23 -14.79 -2.39
C GLN A 33 3.99 -14.49 -3.87
N SER A 34 3.28 -13.40 -4.17
CA SER A 34 2.87 -13.04 -5.52
C SER A 34 3.08 -11.55 -5.76
N ILE A 35 3.47 -11.18 -6.98
CA ILE A 35 3.67 -9.78 -7.37
C ILE A 35 2.66 -9.45 -8.49
N PRO A 36 1.93 -8.31 -8.41
CA PRO A 36 2.04 -7.26 -7.39
C PRO A 36 1.35 -7.60 -6.06
N SER A 37 1.97 -7.21 -4.95
CA SER A 37 1.37 -7.19 -3.61
C SER A 37 1.41 -5.78 -3.05
N LEU A 38 0.34 -5.39 -2.37
CA LEU A 38 0.16 -4.06 -1.80
C LEU A 38 -0.02 -4.20 -0.30
N LEU A 39 0.74 -3.42 0.46
CA LEU A 39 0.64 -3.37 1.91
C LEU A 39 0.19 -1.97 2.34
N PHE A 40 -0.97 -1.90 2.97
CA PHE A 40 -1.51 -0.68 3.57
C PHE A 40 -1.09 -0.65 5.03
N VAL A 41 -0.33 0.38 5.42
CA VAL A 41 0.22 0.53 6.78
C VAL A 41 -0.41 1.76 7.46
N PRO A 42 -1.51 1.60 8.20
CA PRO A 42 -2.08 2.68 9.00
C PRO A 42 -1.24 2.96 10.26
N ALA A 43 -1.25 4.21 10.73
CA ALA A 43 -0.50 4.61 11.93
C ALA A 43 -1.01 3.95 13.22
N ASP A 44 -2.34 3.78 13.33
CA ASP A 44 -3.01 3.32 14.54
C ASP A 44 -3.70 1.95 14.37
N ALA A 45 -3.33 1.16 13.36
CA ALA A 45 -3.90 -0.18 13.17
C ALA A 45 -2.90 -1.16 12.57
N GLN A 46 -3.30 -2.43 12.46
CA GLN A 46 -2.45 -3.46 11.87
C GLN A 46 -2.36 -3.31 10.34
N PRO A 47 -1.19 -3.54 9.74
CA PRO A 47 -1.04 -3.54 8.29
C PRO A 47 -1.99 -4.52 7.61
N GLN A 48 -2.59 -4.10 6.50
CA GLN A 48 -3.47 -4.95 5.70
C GLN A 48 -2.86 -5.17 4.32
N MET A 49 -2.88 -6.43 3.89
CA MET A 49 -2.32 -6.85 2.61
C MET A 49 -3.43 -7.01 1.58
N ALA A 50 -3.22 -6.50 0.38
CA ALA A 50 -4.04 -6.76 -0.79
C ALA A 50 -3.16 -7.35 -1.88
N VAL A 51 -3.61 -8.47 -2.46
CA VAL A 51 -2.87 -9.17 -3.51
C VAL A 51 -3.47 -8.81 -4.87
N GLY A 52 -2.61 -8.50 -5.85
CA GLY A 52 -3.00 -8.20 -7.21
C GLY A 52 -3.11 -6.69 -7.50
N ALA A 53 -3.44 -6.39 -8.76
CA ALA A 53 -3.67 -5.02 -9.20
C ALA A 53 -5.07 -4.57 -8.78
N LEU A 54 -5.17 -3.39 -8.16
CA LEU A 54 -6.43 -2.77 -7.80
C LEU A 54 -6.75 -1.62 -8.75
N PRO A 55 -8.03 -1.38 -9.09
CA PRO A 55 -8.43 -0.17 -9.81
C PRO A 55 -8.31 1.07 -8.91
N LYS A 56 -8.25 2.27 -9.53
CA LYS A 56 -8.08 3.55 -8.81
C LYS A 56 -9.14 3.75 -7.72
N GLU A 57 -10.40 3.43 -8.00
CA GLU A 57 -11.50 3.58 -7.05
C GLU A 57 -11.31 2.72 -5.79
N THR A 58 -10.82 1.48 -5.96
CA THR A 58 -10.52 0.60 -4.83
C THR A 58 -9.36 1.13 -3.99
N PHE A 59 -8.35 1.75 -4.61
CA PHE A 59 -7.28 2.42 -3.86
C PHE A 59 -7.81 3.58 -3.02
N VAL A 60 -8.63 4.46 -3.59
CA VAL A 60 -9.22 5.60 -2.87
C VAL A 60 -10.04 5.10 -1.67
N LYS A 61 -10.83 4.05 -1.88
CA LYS A 61 -11.61 3.43 -0.79
C LYS A 61 -10.70 2.82 0.28
N ALA A 62 -9.68 2.05 -0.10
CA ALA A 62 -8.74 1.44 0.84
C ALA A 62 -7.95 2.49 1.64
N ILE A 63 -7.56 3.62 1.02
CA ILE A 63 -6.90 4.72 1.73
C ILE A 63 -7.84 5.33 2.79
N ALA A 64 -9.12 5.52 2.46
CA ALA A 64 -10.10 6.03 3.42
C ALA A 64 -10.44 5.02 4.53
N ASP A 65 -10.74 3.76 4.20
CA ASP A 65 -11.17 2.72 5.15
C ASP A 65 -10.01 2.16 5.99
N VAL A 66 -8.86 1.89 5.35
CA VAL A 66 -7.72 1.22 6.00
C VAL A 66 -6.76 2.24 6.59
N LEU A 67 -6.29 3.20 5.77
CA LEU A 67 -5.33 4.20 6.24
C LEU A 67 -5.99 5.31 7.06
N LYS A 68 -7.32 5.45 7.01
CA LYS A 68 -8.08 6.54 7.64
C LYS A 68 -7.61 7.92 7.20
N VAL A 69 -7.20 8.02 5.93
CA VAL A 69 -6.69 9.25 5.33
C VAL A 69 -7.71 9.78 4.32
N GLU A 70 -8.06 11.05 4.46
CA GLU A 70 -8.91 11.80 3.53
C GLU A 70 -8.10 12.86 2.79
N LYS A 71 -8.50 13.16 1.55
CA LYS A 71 -7.85 14.15 0.67
C LYS A 71 -7.71 15.51 1.34
#